data_AF-A0A8T5JAC9-F1
#
_entry.id   AF-A0A8T5JAC9-F1
#
_cell.length_a   1.000
_cell.length_b   1.000
_cell.length_c   1.000
_cell.angle_alpha   90.00
_cell.angle_beta   90.00
_cell.angle_gamma   90.00
#
_symmetry.space_group_name_H-M   'P 1'
#
loop_
_entity.id
_entity.type
_entity.pdbx_description
1 polymer ?
#
loop_
_entity_poly.entity_id
_entity_poly.type
_entity_poly.pdbx_seq_one_letter_code
_entity_poly.pdbx_strand_id
1 'polypeptide(L)' 'MASRKSKNASSKKRHLDRAKRQTKWAPFWTVLKKYGKGKKIHPSRITHVKRSWSRTSLKIKPRKMRKANLG' A
#
# COMPACT_ATOMS: atom_id res chain seq x y z
N MET A 1 1.73 28.93 6.08
CA MET A 1 1.07 27.60 6.01
C MET A 1 1.31 26.95 4.64
N ALA A 2 1.54 25.63 4.57
CA ALA A 2 1.72 24.94 3.28
C ALA A 2 0.46 25.01 2.39
N SER A 3 0.66 25.26 1.08
CA SER A 3 -0.43 25.39 0.10
C SER A 3 -1.29 24.12 -0.02
N ARG A 4 -2.54 24.27 -0.47
CA ARG A 4 -3.45 23.12 -0.67
C ARG A 4 -2.88 22.11 -1.67
N LYS A 5 -2.19 22.58 -2.71
CA LYS A 5 -1.52 21.76 -3.72
C LYS A 5 -0.41 20.90 -3.10
N SER A 6 0.43 21.47 -2.25
CA SER A 6 1.52 20.72 -1.60
C SER A 6 0.98 19.68 -0.61
N LYS A 7 -0.08 20.00 0.13
CA LYS A 7 -0.77 19.03 1.00
C LYS A 7 -1.35 17.83 0.23
N ASN A 8 -1.98 18.08 -0.93
CA ASN A 8 -2.51 17.01 -1.78
C ASN A 8 -1.40 16.16 -2.41
N ALA A 9 -0.32 16.79 -2.88
CA ALA A 9 0.84 16.07 -3.42
C ALA A 9 1.48 15.16 -2.36
N SER A 10 1.68 15.66 -1.13
CA SER A 10 2.17 14.86 0.00
C SER A 10 1.23 13.69 0.33
N SER A 11 -0.09 13.91 0.29
CA SER A 11 -1.08 12.85 0.50
C SER A 11 -0.96 11.77 -0.60
N LYS A 12 -0.95 12.16 -1.87
CA LYS A 12 -0.82 11.23 -3.00
C LYS A 12 0.47 10.41 -2.91
N LYS A 13 1.60 11.08 -2.64
CA LYS A 13 2.92 10.44 -2.46
C LYS A 13 2.86 9.35 -1.39
N ARG A 14 2.28 9.65 -0.23
CA ARG A 14 2.16 8.69 0.88
C ARG A 14 1.35 7.44 0.52
N HIS A 15 0.26 7.61 -0.24
CA HIS A 15 -0.55 6.48 -0.70
C HIS A 15 0.20 5.63 -1.73
N LEU A 16 0.91 6.27 -2.66
CA LEU A 16 1.76 5.59 -3.63
C LEU A 16 2.91 4.83 -2.94
N ASP A 17 3.54 5.43 -1.93
CA ASP A 17 4.61 4.80 -1.15
C ASP A 17 4.10 3.57 -0.36
N ARG A 18 2.85 3.60 0.13
CA ARG A 18 2.22 2.42 0.74
C ARG A 18 1.91 1.34 -0.31
N ALA A 19 1.34 1.72 -1.45
CA ALA A 19 1.02 0.78 -2.53
C ALA A 19 2.27 0.13 -3.13
N LYS A 20 3.37 0.87 -3.24
CA LYS A 20 4.68 0.37 -3.68
C LYS A 20 5.21 -0.70 -2.75
N ARG A 21 5.00 -0.58 -1.43
CA ARG A 21 5.42 -1.61 -0.46
C ARG A 21 4.63 -2.91 -0.60
N GLN A 22 3.39 -2.84 -1.05
CA GLN A 22 2.50 -4.01 -1.22
C GLN A 22 2.78 -4.85 -2.47
N THR A 23 3.72 -4.45 -3.34
CA THR A 23 4.08 -5.26 -4.52
C THR A 23 5.00 -6.43 -4.16
N LYS A 24 5.74 -6.29 -3.05
CA LYS A 24 6.71 -7.28 -2.57
C LYS A 24 6.01 -8.38 -1.78
N TRP A 25 6.59 -9.58 -1.79
CA TRP A 25 6.19 -10.65 -0.89
C TRP A 25 6.66 -10.41 0.54
N ALA A 26 6.04 -11.11 1.48
CA ALA A 26 6.54 -11.21 2.84
C ALA A 26 8.02 -11.69 2.80
N PRO A 27 8.89 -11.15 3.67
CA PRO A 27 10.29 -11.56 3.72
C PRO A 27 10.43 -13.04 4.08
N PHE A 28 11.47 -13.72 3.57
CA PHE A 28 11.70 -15.14 3.86
C PHE A 28 11.80 -15.43 5.36
N TRP A 29 12.47 -14.56 6.14
CA TRP A 29 12.60 -14.73 7.59
C TRP A 29 11.25 -14.79 8.33
N THR A 30 10.17 -14.24 7.77
CA THR A 30 8.83 -14.34 8.37
C THR A 30 8.28 -15.76 8.32
N VAL A 31 8.67 -16.56 7.33
CA VAL A 31 8.35 -17.99 7.24
C VAL A 31 9.01 -18.73 8.40
N LEU A 32 10.29 -18.45 8.65
CA LEU A 32 11.02 -19.06 9.76
C LEU A 32 10.41 -18.70 11.11
N LYS A 33 10.02 -17.43 11.30
CA LYS A 33 9.40 -16.97 12.56
C LYS A 33 8.02 -17.60 12.81
N LYS A 34 7.21 -17.77 11.76
CA LYS A 34 5.83 -18.26 11.89
C LYS A 34 5.73 -19.79 11.92
N TYR A 35 6.50 -20.49 11.12
CA TYR A 35 6.39 -21.94 10.90
C TYR A 35 7.55 -22.76 11.47
N GLY A 36 8.61 -22.09 11.96
CA GLY A 36 9.82 -22.75 12.44
C GLY A 36 10.82 -23.08 11.32
N LYS A 37 11.98 -23.58 11.74
CA LYS A 37 13.08 -23.98 10.84
C LYS A 37 12.71 -25.24 10.05
N GLY A 38 13.20 -25.34 8.82
CA GLY A 38 13.08 -26.55 7.99
C GLY A 38 11.79 -26.67 7.17
N LYS A 39 10.82 -25.76 7.33
CA LYS A 39 9.61 -25.74 6.50
C LYS A 39 9.87 -25.06 5.16
N LYS A 40 9.70 -25.80 4.05
CA LYS A 40 9.78 -25.30 2.67
C LYS A 40 8.49 -24.60 2.24
N ILE A 41 8.04 -23.60 3.01
CA ILE A 41 6.83 -22.85 2.74
C ILE A 41 7.17 -21.54 2.04
N HIS A 42 6.45 -21.26 0.97
CA HIS A 42 6.62 -20.04 0.21
C HIS A 42 5.95 -18.83 0.92
N PRO A 43 6.57 -17.63 1.00
CA PRO A 43 6.05 -16.46 1.72
C PRO A 43 4.70 -15.93 1.18
N SER A 44 4.27 -16.37 0.01
CA SER A 44 2.91 -16.08 -0.48
C SER A 44 1.82 -16.53 0.49
N ARG A 45 2.02 -17.63 1.25
CA ARG A 45 1.05 -18.08 2.27
C ARG A 45 0.88 -17.11 3.43
N ILE A 46 1.88 -16.26 3.71
CA ILE A 46 1.83 -15.25 4.77
C ILE A 46 1.39 -13.89 4.20
N THR A 47 1.65 -13.65 2.91
CA THR A 47 1.38 -12.37 2.27
C THR A 47 -0.13 -12.18 2.08
N HIS A 48 -0.79 -11.49 3.02
CA HIS A 48 -2.24 -11.22 2.95
C HIS A 48 -2.64 -10.29 1.81
N VAL A 49 -1.80 -9.28 1.52
CA VAL A 49 -2.08 -8.28 0.49
C VAL A 49 -0.88 -8.17 -0.43
N LYS A 50 -1.05 -8.63 -1.68
CA LYS A 50 -0.11 -8.38 -2.76
C LYS A 50 -0.79 -7.60 -3.87
N ARG A 51 -0.19 -6.49 -4.26
CA ARG A 51 -0.70 -5.64 -5.35
C ARG A 51 -0.05 -6.03 -6.67
N SER A 52 -0.87 -6.10 -7.73
CA SER A 52 -0.43 -6.08 -9.12
C SER A 52 -0.97 -4.83 -9.82
N TRP A 53 -0.12 -4.15 -10.59
CA TRP A 53 -0.49 -2.92 -11.29
C TRP A 53 -1.50 -3.16 -12.40
N SER A 54 -1.35 -4.25 -13.15
CA SER A 54 -2.25 -4.62 -14.25
C SER A 54 -3.62 -5.07 -13.76
N ARG A 55 -3.68 -5.80 -12.64
CA ARG A 55 -4.94 -6.39 -12.15
C ARG A 55 -5.79 -5.45 -11.30
N THR A 56 -5.21 -4.41 -10.70
CA THR A 56 -5.94 -3.58 -9.73
C THR A 56 -5.47 -2.14 -9.77
N SER A 57 -6.37 -1.20 -10.00
CA SER A 57 -6.08 0.25 -10.01
C SER A 57 -6.17 0.88 -8.61
N LEU A 58 -5.36 1.91 -8.34
CA LEU A 58 -5.40 2.65 -7.06
C LEU A 58 -6.48 3.74 -7.11
N LYS A 59 -7.44 3.70 -6.18
CA LYS A 59 -8.45 4.74 -6.01
C LYS A 59 -7.95 5.87 -5.11
N ILE A 60 -6.90 6.60 -5.52
CA ILE A 60 -6.33 7.70 -4.73
C ILE A 60 -7.16 8.97 -4.93
N LYS A 61 -8.01 9.32 -3.96
CA LYS A 61 -8.74 10.59 -3.96
C LYS A 61 -7.92 11.71 -3.31
N PRO A 62 -8.03 12.96 -3.78
CA PRO A 62 -7.49 14.12 -3.06
C PRO A 62 -8.16 14.25 -1.69
N ARG A 63 -7.41 14.70 -0.68
CA ARG A 63 -7.76 14.57 0.75
C ARG A 63 -9.05 15.31 1.15
N LYS A 64 -9.39 16.39 0.44
CA LYS A 64 -10.66 17.11 0.55
C LYS A 64 -10.96 17.71 -0.84
N MET A 65 -11.85 17.10 -1.62
CA MET A 65 -12.62 17.90 -2.58
C MET A 65 -13.75 18.54 -1.77
N ARG A 66 -13.84 19.87 -1.76
CA ARG A 66 -15.08 20.54 -1.35
C ARG A 66 -16.14 20.03 -2.33
N LYS A 67 -17.20 19.38 -1.85
CA LYS A 67 -18.35 19.15 -2.73
C LYS A 67 -18.98 20.54 -2.93
N ALA A 68 -19.08 20.98 -4.18
CA ALA A 68 -19.61 22.32 -4.51
C ALA A 68 -21.04 22.53 -3.96
N ASN A 69 -21.72 21.43 -3.71
CA ASN A 69 -23.12 21.29 -3.32
C ASN A 69 -23.33 21.00 -1.83
N LEU A 70 -22.32 21.13 -0.96
CA LEU A 70 -22.47 20.90 0.49
C LEU A 70 -22.30 22.15 1.38
N GLY A 71 -22.28 23.35 0.81
CA GLY A 71 -22.09 24.60 1.59
C GLY A 71 -20.67 24.74 2.13
#